data_AF-A0A4Q7PDQ1-F1
#
_entry.id   AF-A0A4Q7PDQ1-F1
#
_cell.length_a   1.000
_cell.length_b   1.000
_cell.length_c   1.000
_cell.angle_alpha   90.00
_cell.angle_beta   90.00
_cell.angle_gamma   90.00
#
_symmetry.space_group_name_H-M   'P 1'
#
loop_
_entity.id
_entity.type
_entity.pdbx_description
1 polymer ?
#
loop_
_entity_poly.entity_id
_entity_poly.type
_entity_poly.pdbx_seq_one_letter_code
_entity_poly.pdbx_strand_id
1 'polypeptide(L)' 'MFMKSFEEFSLREIMQADSRAESVFRSIGVNTMLEKEKTVKEICTNYLIHPEEVLDQIVEELYKYSYR' A
#
# COMPACT_ATOMS: atom_id res chain seq x y z
N MET A 1 3.08 11.86 -20.84
CA MET A 1 2.91 10.56 -20.16
C MET A 1 2.46 10.89 -18.75
N PHE A 2 1.17 10.83 -18.45
CA PHE A 2 0.67 11.07 -17.09
C PHE A 2 1.11 9.87 -16.23
N MET A 3 2.09 10.06 -15.35
CA MET A 3 2.39 9.08 -14.32
C MET A 3 1.21 9.06 -13.35
N LYS A 4 0.61 7.89 -13.15
CA LYS A 4 -0.37 7.68 -12.08
C LYS A 4 0.31 7.93 -10.72
N SER A 5 -0.40 8.59 -9.82
CA SER A 5 0.02 8.78 -8.43
C SER A 5 -0.18 7.49 -7.62
N PHE A 6 0.55 7.32 -6.51
CA PHE A 6 0.46 6.14 -5.64
C PHE A 6 -0.98 5.79 -5.26
N GLU A 7 -1.78 6.82 -4.98
CA GLU A 7 -3.18 6.70 -4.57
C GLU A 7 -4.10 6.08 -5.63
N GLU A 8 -3.74 6.16 -6.90
CA GLU A 8 -4.54 5.70 -8.04
C GLU A 8 -4.28 4.24 -8.41
N PHE A 9 -3.27 3.61 -7.81
CA PHE A 9 -3.03 2.19 -7.99
C PHE A 9 -4.00 1.37 -7.12
N SER A 10 -4.47 0.27 -7.68
CA SER A 10 -5.19 -0.74 -6.90
C SER A 10 -4.25 -1.44 -5.93
N LEU A 11 -4.80 -1.91 -4.81
CA LEU A 11 -4.05 -2.72 -3.85
C LEU A 11 -3.40 -3.94 -4.52
N ARG A 12 -4.09 -4.55 -5.49
CA ARG A 12 -3.56 -5.65 -6.30
C ARG A 12 -2.34 -5.23 -7.13
N GLU A 13 -2.39 -4.09 -7.82
CA GLU A 13 -1.26 -3.58 -8.60
C GLU A 13 -0.04 -3.34 -7.69
N ILE A 14 -0.26 -2.77 -6.51
CA ILE A 14 0.82 -2.51 -5.55
C ILE A 14 1.40 -3.82 -5.01
N MET A 15 0.57 -4.77 -4.61
CA MET A 15 1.02 -6.08 -4.11
C MET A 15 1.77 -6.88 -5.19
N GLN A 16 1.44 -6.68 -6.47
CA GLN A 16 2.18 -7.28 -7.58
C GLN A 16 3.54 -6.62 -7.80
N ALA A 17 3.63 -5.30 -7.60
CA ALA A 17 4.89 -4.57 -7.68
C ALA A 17 5.80 -4.86 -6.47
N ASP A 18 5.22 -5.00 -5.28
CA ASP A 18 5.92 -5.29 -4.03
C ASP A 18 5.05 -6.10 -3.06
N SER A 19 5.46 -7.34 -2.80
CA SER A 19 4.73 -8.24 -1.89
C SER A 19 4.74 -7.76 -0.43
N ARG A 20 5.68 -6.89 -0.03
CA ARG A 20 5.73 -6.33 1.34
C ARG A 20 4.61 -5.34 1.60
N ALA A 21 4.06 -4.72 0.56
CA ALA A 21 2.90 -3.85 0.71
C ALA A 21 1.74 -4.60 1.37
N GLU A 22 1.54 -5.88 1.05
CA GLU A 22 0.52 -6.69 1.72
C GLU A 22 0.70 -6.73 3.24
N SER A 23 1.93 -6.86 3.72
CA SER A 23 2.24 -6.89 5.16
C SER A 23 1.90 -5.54 5.82
N VAL A 24 2.23 -4.43 5.16
CA VAL A 24 1.91 -3.08 5.65
C VAL A 24 0.41 -2.86 5.68
N PHE A 25 -0.32 -3.17 4.60
CA PHE A 25 -1.78 -3.04 4.59
C PHE A 25 -2.44 -3.93 5.66
N ARG A 26 -1.93 -5.13 5.91
CA ARG A 26 -2.43 -5.99 6.99
C ARG A 26 -2.10 -5.44 8.39
N SER A 27 -0.95 -4.83 8.61
CA SER A 27 -0.57 -4.28 9.92
C SER A 27 -1.46 -3.10 10.33
N ILE A 28 -1.96 -2.33 9.36
CA ILE A 28 -2.94 -1.26 9.57
C ILE A 28 -4.41 -1.75 9.61
N GLY A 29 -4.63 -3.07 9.56
CA GLY A 29 -5.96 -3.67 9.68
C GLY A 29 -6.77 -3.74 8.39
N VAL A 30 -6.18 -3.46 7.23
CA VAL A 30 -6.85 -3.60 5.93
C VAL A 30 -6.97 -5.08 5.56
N ASN A 31 -8.17 -5.51 5.17
CA ASN A 31 -8.39 -6.86 4.65
C ASN A 31 -8.01 -6.91 3.17
N THR A 32 -6.76 -7.29 2.90
CA THR A 32 -6.19 -7.26 1.55
C THR A 32 -6.90 -8.15 0.53
N MET A 33 -7.64 -9.18 0.98
CA MET A 33 -8.42 -10.06 0.10
C MET A 33 -9.73 -9.44 -0.37
N LEU A 34 -10.40 -8.70 0.52
CA LEU A 34 -11.66 -8.01 0.21
C LEU A 34 -11.43 -6.70 -0.56
N GLU A 35 -10.31 -6.03 -0.29
CA GLU A 35 -10.01 -4.70 -0.79
C GLU A 35 -9.09 -4.71 -2.04
N LYS A 36 -8.70 -5.89 -2.55
CA LYS A 36 -7.67 -6.04 -3.60
C LYS A 36 -7.93 -5.23 -4.88
N GLU A 37 -9.20 -5.05 -5.28
CA GLU A 37 -9.57 -4.32 -6.50
C GLU A 37 -9.79 -2.81 -6.25
N LYS A 38 -9.80 -2.37 -4.98
CA LYS A 38 -9.93 -0.96 -4.64
C LYS A 38 -8.59 -0.24 -4.77
N THR A 39 -8.65 1.04 -5.10
CA THR A 39 -7.50 1.94 -5.10
C THR A 39 -7.02 2.23 -3.68
N VAL A 40 -5.74 2.58 -3.53
CA VAL A 40 -5.20 3.04 -2.24
C VAL A 40 -6.03 4.21 -1.71
N LYS A 41 -6.43 5.14 -2.57
CA LYS A 41 -7.29 6.26 -2.19
C LYS A 41 -8.58 5.81 -1.50
N GLU A 42 -9.28 4.85 -2.10
CA GLU A 42 -10.52 4.31 -1.56
C GLU A 42 -10.29 3.59 -0.23
N ILE A 43 -9.23 2.80 -0.13
CA ILE A 43 -8.87 2.09 1.10
C ILE A 43 -8.54 3.09 2.21
N CYS A 44 -7.62 4.02 1.96
CA CYS A 44 -7.22 5.04 2.93
C CYS A 44 -8.42 5.89 3.39
N THR A 45 -9.35 6.22 2.48
CA THR A 45 -10.61 6.91 2.84
C THR A 45 -11.50 6.05 3.76
N ASN A 46 -11.68 4.78 3.44
CA ASN A 46 -12.54 3.87 4.22
C ASN A 46 -11.99 3.58 5.62
N TYR A 47 -10.66 3.53 5.75
CA TYR A 47 -9.98 3.20 6.99
C TYR A 47 -9.52 4.44 7.78
N LEU A 48 -9.79 5.66 7.27
CA LEU A 48 -9.37 6.94 7.86
C LEU A 48 -7.84 7.03 8.05
N ILE A 49 -7.08 6.63 7.03
CA ILE A 49 -5.61 6.60 7.02
C ILE A 49 -5.11 7.55 5.93
N HIS A 50 -3.94 8.16 6.14
CA HIS A 50 -3.29 8.97 5.12
C HIS A 50 -2.47 8.09 4.17
N PRO A 51 -2.64 8.20 2.82
CA PRO A 51 -1.87 7.40 1.86
C PRO A 51 -0.35 7.56 1.99
N GLU A 52 0.12 8.75 2.38
CA GLU A 52 1.53 9.07 2.63
C GLU A 52 2.12 8.20 3.75
N GLU A 53 1.39 7.98 4.84
CA GLU A 53 1.83 7.14 5.96
C GLU A 53 1.96 5.66 5.56
N VAL A 54 1.12 5.21 4.63
CA VAL A 54 1.20 3.86 4.08
C VAL A 54 2.44 3.72 3.20
N LEU A 55 2.69 4.73 2.35
CA LEU A 55 3.86 4.75 1.49
C LEU A 55 5.16 4.76 2.32
N ASP A 56 5.23 5.59 3.35
CA ASP A 56 6.39 5.67 4.25
C ASP A 56 6.65 4.32 4.94
N GLN A 57 5.62 3.65 5.44
CA GLN A 57 5.79 2.31 6.04
C GLN A 57 6.27 1.25 5.04
N ILE A 58 5.80 1.29 3.79
CA ILE A 58 6.31 0.41 2.73
C ILE A 58 7.79 0.68 2.47
N VAL A 59 8.18 1.96 2.43
CA VAL A 59 9.57 2.40 2.25
C VAL A 59 10.45 2.02 3.45
N GLU A 60 9.97 2.13 4.68
CA GLU A 60 10.72 1.69 5.87
C GLU A 60 10.95 0.17 5.87
N GLU A 61 9.95 -0.62 5.48
CA GLU A 61 10.08 -2.08 5.33
C GLU A 61 11.07 -2.45 4.21
N LEU A 62 11.21 -1.62 3.16
CA LEU A 62 12.26 -1.75 2.15
C LEU A 62 13.68 -1.62 2.76
N TYR A 63 13.88 -0.64 3.64
CA TYR A 63 15.19 -0.37 4.24
C TYR A 63 15.59 -1.36 5.34
N LYS A 64 14.63 -1.89 6.12
CA LYS A 64 14.91 -2.89 7.18
C LYS A 64 15.67 -4.12 6.69
N TYR A 65 15.47 -4.53 5.44
CA TYR A 65 16.10 -5.74 4.88
C TYR A 65 17.33 -5.44 4.00
N SER A 66 17.69 -4.17 3.79
CA SER A 66 18.82 -3.77 2.93
C SER A 66 20.18 -3.71 3.65
N TYR A 67 20.20 -3.94 4.97
CA TYR A 67 21.40 -3.91 5.83
C TYR A 67 21.76 -5.31 6.41
N ARG A 68 21.61 -6.36 5.61
CA ARG A 68 22.14 -7.70 5.91
C ARG A 68 23.07 -8.20 4.82
#